data_AF-A0A0T6BG02-F1
#
_entry.id   AF-A0A0T6BG02-F1
#
_cell.length_a   1.000
_cell.length_b   1.000
_cell.length_c   1.000
_cell.angle_alpha   90.00
_cell.angle_beta   90.00
_cell.angle_gamma   90.00
#
_symmetry.space_group_name_H-M   'P 1'
#
loop_
_entity.id
_entity.type
_entity.pdbx_description
1 polymer ?
#
loop_
_entity_poly.entity_id
_entity_poly.type
_entity_poly.pdbx_seq_one_letter_code
_entity_poly.pdbx_strand_id
1 'polypeptide(L)'
;KMLGVKVLYLLGIFSCIEFVKGVETTCEGLGLEVYEKGVTSKDIQTIIDKHNSYRQAVIDGKVPGQPRGTNIKLLKWDPDLAESAQRVADTCIFKHKSVRD
;
A
#
# COMPACT_ATOMS: atom_id res chain seq x y z
N LYS A 1 58.83 -3.32 -7.29
CA LYS A 1 58.28 -1.95 -7.09
C LYS A 1 56.81 -1.97 -7.45
N MET A 2 55.97 -1.69 -6.45
CA MET A 2 54.50 -1.79 -6.46
C MET A 2 53.89 -0.76 -7.41
N LEU A 3 53.05 -1.19 -8.37
CA LEU A 3 52.16 -0.34 -9.16
C LEU A 3 50.90 -1.12 -9.63
N GLY A 4 50.46 -2.09 -8.83
CA GLY A 4 49.36 -3.02 -9.17
C GLY A 4 48.06 -2.86 -8.38
N VAL A 5 47.81 -1.75 -7.67
CA VAL A 5 46.64 -1.65 -6.75
C VAL A 5 45.85 -0.33 -6.86
N LYS A 6 46.20 0.60 -7.76
CA LYS A 6 45.53 1.93 -7.82
C LYS A 6 44.54 2.13 -8.98
N VAL A 7 44.46 1.22 -9.96
CA VAL A 7 43.60 1.39 -11.15
C VAL A 7 42.25 0.64 -11.03
N LEU A 8 42.14 -0.37 -10.17
CA LEU A 8 40.89 -1.13 -9.98
C LEU A 8 39.90 -0.49 -8.97
N TYR A 9 40.34 0.49 -8.18
CA TYR A 9 39.51 1.12 -7.15
C TYR A 9 38.51 2.16 -7.70
N LEU A 10 38.61 2.55 -8.97
CA LEU A 10 37.77 3.60 -9.56
C LEU A 10 36.56 3.07 -10.35
N LEU A 11 36.45 1.75 -10.58
CA LEU A 11 35.28 1.16 -11.26
C LEU A 11 34.29 0.51 -10.28
N GLY A 12 34.66 0.31 -9.02
CA GLY A 12 33.84 -0.38 -8.01
C GLY A 12 32.96 0.51 -7.13
N ILE A 13 33.10 1.85 -7.21
CA ILE A 13 32.36 2.78 -6.34
C ILE A 13 31.06 3.28 -6.99
N PHE A 14 30.91 3.12 -8.31
CA PHE A 14 29.69 3.53 -9.03
C PHE A 14 28.48 2.60 -8.82
N SER A 15 28.64 1.42 -8.21
CA SER A 15 27.54 0.47 -8.01
C SER A 15 26.75 0.67 -6.71
N CYS A 16 27.12 1.61 -5.85
CA CYS A 16 26.48 1.73 -4.52
C CYS A 16 25.97 3.12 -4.15
N ILE A 17 26.03 4.13 -5.04
CA ILE A 17 25.67 5.50 -4.64
C ILE A 17 24.29 5.99 -5.09
N GLU A 18 23.69 5.59 -6.22
CA GLU A 18 22.40 6.21 -6.61
C GLU A 18 21.33 5.22 -7.06
N PHE A 19 20.68 4.58 -6.09
CA PHE A 19 19.24 4.36 -6.19
C PHE A 19 18.59 4.16 -4.81
N VAL A 20 18.85 5.07 -3.89
CA VAL A 20 17.82 5.35 -2.88
C VAL A 20 16.76 6.16 -3.63
N LYS A 21 15.82 5.49 -4.31
CA LYS A 21 14.59 6.16 -4.72
C LYS A 21 13.98 6.68 -3.42
N GLY A 22 14.05 8.01 -3.23
CA GLY A 22 13.47 8.67 -2.07
C GLY A 22 12.02 8.22 -1.95
N VAL A 23 11.66 7.68 -0.79
CA VAL A 23 10.25 7.63 -0.41
C VAL A 23 9.82 9.09 -0.35
N GLU A 24 8.91 9.52 -1.21
CA GLU A 24 8.26 10.83 -1.06
C GLU A 24 7.59 10.85 0.32
N THR A 25 8.20 11.57 1.27
CA THR A 25 7.73 11.69 2.66
C THR A 25 6.73 12.82 2.85
N THR A 26 6.41 13.53 1.78
CA THR A 26 5.53 14.70 1.81
C THR A 26 4.41 14.54 0.80
N CYS A 27 3.21 14.93 1.21
CA CYS A 27 2.11 15.14 0.29
C CYS A 27 2.41 16.40 -0.52
N GLU A 28 2.87 16.26 -1.76
CA GLU A 28 3.25 17.39 -2.61
C GLU A 28 2.13 18.43 -2.68
N GLY A 29 2.48 19.69 -2.41
CA GLY A 29 1.57 20.84 -2.51
C GLY A 29 0.72 21.13 -1.26
N LEU A 30 0.73 20.28 -0.23
CA LEU A 30 -0.02 20.54 1.01
C LEU A 30 0.87 21.01 2.18
N GLY A 31 2.19 20.84 2.09
CA GLY A 31 3.12 21.15 3.19
C GLY A 31 2.87 20.31 4.45
N LEU A 32 2.20 19.17 4.29
CA LEU A 32 1.87 18.22 5.36
C LEU A 32 2.86 17.07 5.33
N GLU A 33 3.36 16.71 6.51
CA GLU A 33 4.19 15.52 6.71
C GLU A 33 3.31 14.28 6.84
N VAL A 34 3.72 13.20 6.20
CA VAL A 34 3.04 11.90 6.32
C VAL A 34 3.49 11.25 7.63
N TYR A 35 2.55 11.08 8.57
CA TYR A 35 2.83 10.46 9.87
C TYR A 35 3.17 8.97 9.78
N GLU A 36 2.44 8.22 8.94
CA GLU A 36 2.59 6.78 8.75
C GLU A 36 2.18 6.39 7.33
N LYS A 37 2.80 5.33 6.81
CA LYS A 37 2.54 4.79 5.47
C LYS A 37 2.39 3.27 5.55
N GLY A 38 1.48 2.73 4.73
CA GLY A 38 1.20 1.30 4.70
C GLY A 38 0.15 0.88 5.71
N VAL A 39 -0.12 -0.41 5.72
CA VAL A 39 -1.00 -1.08 6.68
C VAL A 39 -0.24 -2.24 7.30
N THR A 40 -0.29 -2.36 8.62
CA THR A 40 0.34 -3.47 9.34
C THR A 40 -0.48 -4.76 9.17
N SER A 41 0.08 -5.92 9.50
CA SER A 41 -0.67 -7.18 9.51
C SER A 41 -1.92 -7.13 10.41
N LYS A 42 -1.86 -6.34 11.49
CA LYS A 42 -3.00 -6.12 12.39
C LYS A 42 -4.08 -5.27 11.73
N ASP A 43 -3.70 -4.25 10.97
CA ASP A 43 -4.64 -3.42 10.21
C ASP A 43 -5.31 -4.23 9.12
N ILE A 44 -4.54 -5.05 8.39
CA ILE A 44 -5.06 -5.97 7.37
C ILE A 44 -6.14 -6.88 7.96
N GLN A 45 -5.86 -7.51 9.10
CA GLN A 45 -6.81 -8.37 9.78
C GLN A 45 -8.07 -7.59 10.18
N THR A 46 -7.89 -6.41 10.77
CA THR A 46 -8.99 -5.54 11.18
C THR A 46 -9.88 -5.14 10.00
N ILE A 47 -9.27 -4.76 8.87
CA ILE A 47 -9.96 -4.38 7.64
C ILE A 47 -10.81 -5.54 7.13
N ILE A 48 -10.21 -6.72 6.95
CA ILE A 48 -10.91 -7.89 6.43
C ILE A 48 -12.02 -8.34 7.37
N ASP A 49 -11.76 -8.36 8.69
CA ASP A 49 -12.76 -8.76 9.69
C ASP A 49 -13.96 -7.82 9.71
N LYS A 50 -13.72 -6.50 9.63
CA LYS A 50 -14.81 -5.51 9.61
C LYS A 50 -15.65 -5.65 8.34
N HIS A 51 -15.03 -5.81 7.18
CA HIS A 51 -15.76 -6.03 5.93
C HIS A 51 -16.58 -7.32 5.99
N ASN A 52 -15.98 -8.42 6.42
CA ASN A 52 -16.63 -9.72 6.46
C ASN A 52 -17.71 -9.81 7.54
N SER A 53 -17.52 -9.16 8.69
CA SER A 53 -18.54 -9.04 9.73
C SER A 53 -19.79 -8.32 9.19
N TYR A 54 -19.60 -7.20 8.47
CA TYR A 54 -20.72 -6.48 7.89
C TYR A 54 -21.39 -7.27 6.75
N ARG A 55 -20.61 -7.90 5.87
CA ARG A 55 -21.14 -8.78 4.82
C ARG A 55 -21.95 -9.93 5.40
N GLN A 56 -21.51 -10.51 6.52
CA GLN A 56 -22.26 -11.54 7.24
C GLN A 56 -23.56 -10.98 7.82
N ALA A 57 -23.55 -9.77 8.38
CA ALA A 57 -24.78 -9.12 8.86
C ALA A 57 -25.80 -8.92 7.72
N VAL A 58 -25.34 -8.59 6.50
CA VAL A 58 -26.22 -8.49 5.31
C VAL A 58 -26.77 -9.87 4.92
N ILE A 59 -25.95 -10.92 4.92
CA ILE A 59 -26.38 -12.31 4.66
C ILE A 59 -27.43 -12.78 5.67
N ASP A 60 -27.28 -12.39 6.92
CA ASP A 60 -28.19 -12.73 8.01
C ASP A 60 -29.47 -11.88 8.00
N GLY A 61 -29.54 -10.83 7.17
CA GLY A 61 -30.67 -9.89 7.14
C GLY A 61 -30.74 -9.01 8.40
N LYS A 62 -29.60 -8.77 9.06
CA LYS A 62 -29.49 -7.99 10.30
C LYS A 62 -29.21 -6.51 10.07
N VAL A 63 -29.05 -6.07 8.82
CA VAL A 63 -28.77 -4.67 8.47
C VAL A 63 -30.09 -3.94 8.19
N PRO A 64 -30.48 -2.95 9.01
CA PRO A 64 -31.73 -2.21 8.80
C PRO A 64 -31.78 -1.51 7.45
N GLY A 65 -32.93 -1.56 6.78
CA GLY A 65 -33.15 -0.93 5.48
C GLY A 65 -32.47 -1.64 4.30
N GLN A 66 -31.80 -2.77 4.53
CA GLN A 66 -31.21 -3.60 3.47
C GLN A 66 -31.93 -4.95 3.40
N PRO A 67 -32.26 -5.45 2.19
CA PRO A 67 -32.78 -6.79 2.05
C PRO A 67 -31.72 -7.83 2.47
N ARG A 68 -32.18 -9.01 2.86
CA ARG A 68 -31.27 -10.14 3.14
C ARG A 68 -30.45 -10.46 1.89
N GLY A 69 -29.13 -10.42 2.02
CA GLY A 69 -28.21 -10.74 0.94
C GLY A 69 -28.19 -12.24 0.66
N THR A 70 -28.27 -12.60 -0.62
CA THR A 70 -28.04 -13.97 -1.09
C THR A 70 -26.77 -14.02 -1.94
N ASN A 71 -26.04 -15.13 -1.90
CA ASN A 71 -24.79 -15.35 -2.66
C ASN A 71 -23.68 -14.30 -2.44
N ILE A 72 -23.68 -13.59 -1.30
CA ILE A 72 -22.57 -12.70 -0.92
C ILE A 72 -21.38 -13.55 -0.49
N LYS A 73 -20.22 -13.36 -1.14
CA LYS A 73 -18.96 -14.02 -0.77
C LYS A 73 -18.18 -13.21 0.24
N LEU A 74 -17.49 -13.85 1.17
CA LEU A 74 -16.57 -13.15 2.05
C LEU A 74 -15.31 -12.74 1.27
N LEU A 75 -14.72 -11.63 1.68
CA LEU A 75 -13.50 -11.09 1.10
C LEU A 75 -12.28 -11.79 1.70
N LYS A 76 -11.24 -11.91 0.88
CA LYS A 76 -9.88 -12.24 1.29
C LYS A 76 -9.00 -11.02 1.00
N TRP A 77 -7.91 -10.89 1.75
CA TRP A 77 -6.90 -9.89 1.42
C TRP A 77 -6.25 -10.24 0.08
N ASP A 78 -6.01 -9.22 -0.74
CA ASP A 78 -5.32 -9.33 -2.01
C ASP A 78 -4.15 -8.33 -2.00
N PRO A 79 -2.89 -8.81 -2.07
CA PRO A 79 -1.72 -7.93 -2.00
C PRO A 79 -1.60 -7.00 -3.21
N ASP A 80 -2.08 -7.38 -4.40
CA ASP A 80 -1.95 -6.57 -5.61
C ASP A 80 -2.95 -5.40 -5.58
N LEU A 81 -4.15 -5.65 -5.07
CA LEU A 81 -5.13 -4.60 -4.78
C LEU A 81 -4.64 -3.67 -3.66
N ALA A 82 -3.99 -4.21 -2.63
CA ALA A 82 -3.42 -3.41 -1.54
C ALA A 82 -2.30 -2.49 -2.02
N GLU A 83 -1.41 -2.99 -2.88
CA GLU A 83 -0.33 -2.19 -3.48
C GLU A 83 -0.90 -1.06 -4.35
N SER A 84 -1.92 -1.36 -5.16
CA SER A 84 -2.65 -0.37 -5.95
C SER A 84 -3.34 0.68 -5.08
N ALA A 85 -3.97 0.27 -3.98
CA ALA A 85 -4.58 1.19 -3.02
C ALA A 85 -3.53 2.08 -2.34
N GLN A 86 -2.36 1.54 -1.99
CA GLN A 86 -1.27 2.32 -1.41
C GLN A 86 -0.77 3.39 -2.39
N ARG A 87 -0.58 3.05 -3.68
CA ARG A 87 -0.22 4.04 -4.72
C ARG A 87 -1.23 5.17 -4.82
N VAL A 88 -2.53 4.89 -4.63
CA VAL A 88 -3.57 5.91 -4.62
C VAL A 88 -3.46 6.79 -3.37
N ALA A 89 -3.29 6.17 -2.19
CA ALA A 89 -3.13 6.88 -0.92
C ALA A 89 -1.90 7.79 -0.91
N ASP A 90 -0.80 7.33 -1.51
CA ASP A 90 0.45 8.08 -1.64
C ASP A 90 0.30 9.39 -2.43
N THR A 91 -0.74 9.50 -3.27
CA THR A 91 -1.00 10.78 -3.97
C THR A 91 -1.49 11.88 -3.03
N CYS A 92 -1.94 11.53 -1.82
CA CYS A 92 -2.55 12.44 -0.85
C CYS A 92 -3.74 13.25 -1.38
N ILE A 93 -4.35 12.86 -2.50
CA ILE A 93 -5.53 13.52 -3.04
C ILE A 93 -6.74 12.66 -2.73
N PHE A 94 -7.69 13.21 -1.97
CA PHE A 94 -8.97 12.57 -1.68
C PHE A 94 -9.88 12.56 -2.92
N LYS A 95 -9.58 11.66 -3.87
CA LYS A 95 -10.35 11.44 -5.09
C LYS A 95 -10.21 10.01 -5.57
N HIS A 96 -11.22 9.54 -6.30
CA HIS A 96 -11.12 8.25 -7.00
C HIS A 96 -10.03 8.28 -8.07
N LYS A 97 -9.34 7.15 -8.20
CA LYS A 97 -8.36 6.87 -9.25
C LYS A 97 -8.76 5.57 -9.92
N SER A 98 -8.66 5.55 -11.25
CA SER A 98 -8.73 4.29 -11.97
C SER A 98 -7.41 3.55 -11.75
N VAL A 99 -7.52 2.32 -11.26
CA VAL A 99 -6.43 1.36 -11.11
C VAL A 99 -6.87 0.10 -11.84
N ARG A 100 -5.95 -0.56 -12.54
CA ARG A 100 -6.21 -1.87 -13.14
C ARG A 100 -6.07 -2.93 -12.06
N ASP A 101 -7.08 -3.79 -11.98
CA ASP A 101 -7.18 -4.96 -11.13
C ASP A 101 -6.59 -6.22 -11.77
#